data_AF-A0A4S2FBQ6-F1
#
_entry.id   AF-A0A4S2FBQ6-F1
#
_cell.length_a   1.000
_cell.length_b   1.000
_cell.length_c   1.000
_cell.angle_alpha   90.00
_cell.angle_beta   90.00
_cell.angle_gamma   90.00
#
_symmetry.space_group_name_H-M   'P 1'
#
loop_
_entity.id
_entity.type
_entity.pdbx_description
1 polymer ?
#
loop_
_entity_poly.entity_id
_entity_poly.type
_entity_poly.pdbx_seq_one_letter_code
_entity_poly.pdbx_strand_id
1 'polypeptide(L)'
;MNTFFEFMQKKNPRRIQGARSIRNGLVLQGVRHGDVIRGSISDSDRFVEWVMAASALSITLEIDPAARPLKEPEAESDLFYPIQYDKNVPVLKIRGTSYSQNDLCALREEGVRQLLEQR
;
A
#
# COMPACT_ATOMS: atom_id res chain seq x y z
N MET A 1 -13.07 8.22 -9.51
CA MET A 1 -11.62 7.99 -9.66
C MET A 1 -11.31 6.75 -8.85
N ASN A 2 -10.62 5.75 -9.40
CA ASN A 2 -10.39 4.49 -8.69
C ASN A 2 -9.06 4.56 -7.93
N THR A 3 -9.02 4.01 -6.73
CA THR A 3 -7.77 3.76 -6.00
C THR A 3 -6.91 2.73 -6.74
N PHE A 4 -5.59 2.74 -6.51
CA PHE A 4 -4.70 1.67 -7.00
C PHE A 4 -5.16 0.30 -6.50
N PHE A 5 -5.70 0.20 -5.27
CA PHE A 5 -6.35 -1.01 -4.76
C PHE A 5 -7.48 -1.50 -5.68
N GLU A 6 -8.45 -0.64 -6.03
CA GLU A 6 -9.58 -1.01 -6.91
C GLU A 6 -9.13 -1.33 -8.34
N PHE A 7 -8.11 -0.62 -8.84
CA PHE A 7 -7.50 -0.90 -10.14
C PHE A 7 -6.90 -2.31 -10.17
N MET A 8 -6.12 -2.67 -9.14
CA MET A 8 -5.51 -3.98 -8.99
C MET A 8 -6.54 -5.07 -8.70
N GLN A 9 -7.62 -4.75 -7.98
CA GLN A 9 -8.71 -5.69 -7.68
C GLN A 9 -9.32 -6.31 -8.94
N LYS A 10 -9.42 -5.54 -10.02
CA LYS A 10 -9.96 -6.01 -11.31
C LYS A 10 -8.95 -6.82 -12.12
N LYS A 11 -7.66 -6.74 -11.80
CA LYS A 11 -6.56 -7.25 -12.63
C LYS A 11 -5.83 -8.46 -12.03
N ASN A 12 -5.67 -8.51 -10.70
CA ASN A 12 -4.92 -9.57 -10.04
C ASN A 12 -5.60 -10.03 -8.73
N PRO A 13 -6.56 -10.99 -8.82
CA PRO A 13 -7.32 -11.43 -7.67
C PRO A 13 -6.51 -12.06 -6.53
N ARG A 14 -5.37 -12.67 -6.84
CA ARG A 14 -4.55 -13.38 -5.84
C ARG A 14 -3.92 -12.44 -4.82
N ARG A 15 -3.46 -11.26 -5.25
CA ARG A 15 -2.84 -10.25 -4.37
C ARG A 15 -3.83 -9.49 -3.50
N ILE A 16 -5.12 -9.50 -3.85
CA ILE A 16 -6.16 -8.80 -3.08
C ILE A 16 -6.20 -9.34 -1.65
N GLN A 17 -6.03 -10.64 -1.46
CA GLN A 17 -6.13 -11.24 -0.13
C GLN A 17 -5.02 -10.72 0.80
N GLY A 18 -3.77 -10.67 0.33
CA GLY A 18 -2.64 -10.11 1.09
C GLY A 18 -2.84 -8.63 1.40
N ALA A 19 -3.22 -7.83 0.39
CA ALA A 19 -3.50 -6.40 0.60
C ALA A 19 -4.66 -6.15 1.58
N ARG A 20 -5.73 -6.96 1.52
CA ARG A 20 -6.85 -6.88 2.48
C ARG A 20 -6.42 -7.22 3.89
N SER A 21 -5.61 -8.27 4.04
CA SER A 21 -5.07 -8.68 5.33
C SER A 21 -4.27 -7.56 5.98
N ILE A 22 -3.32 -6.97 5.24
CA ILE A 22 -2.51 -5.83 5.70
C ILE A 22 -3.42 -4.66 6.07
N ARG A 23 -4.31 -4.26 5.15
CA ARG A 23 -5.24 -3.14 5.37
C ARG A 23 -6.06 -3.32 6.65
N ASN A 24 -6.66 -4.49 6.83
CA ASN A 24 -7.52 -4.76 7.98
C ASN A 24 -6.72 -4.70 9.30
N GLY A 25 -5.54 -5.31 9.33
CA GLY A 25 -4.72 -5.26 10.54
C GLY A 25 -4.16 -3.87 10.84
N LEU A 26 -3.88 -3.03 9.82
CA LEU A 26 -3.54 -1.63 10.04
C LEU A 26 -4.70 -0.86 10.70
N VAL A 27 -5.93 -1.07 10.24
CA VAL A 27 -7.12 -0.45 10.85
C VAL A 27 -7.30 -0.92 12.29
N LEU A 28 -7.11 -2.21 12.57
CA LEU A 28 -7.17 -2.76 13.94
C LEU A 28 -6.08 -2.19 14.85
N GLN A 29 -4.91 -1.86 14.31
CA GLN A 29 -3.83 -1.16 15.02
C GLN A 29 -4.11 0.35 15.20
N GLY A 30 -5.24 0.84 14.71
CA GLY A 30 -5.68 2.22 14.87
C GLY A 30 -5.11 3.19 13.84
N VAL A 31 -4.53 2.70 12.73
CA VAL A 31 -4.07 3.54 11.62
C VAL A 31 -5.26 4.26 10.99
N ARG A 32 -5.09 5.55 10.74
CA ARG A 32 -6.11 6.46 10.24
C ARG A 32 -5.74 7.03 8.88
N HIS A 33 -6.76 7.57 8.22
CA HIS A 33 -6.62 8.38 7.03
C HIS A 33 -5.52 9.44 7.18
N GLY A 34 -4.63 9.55 6.19
CA GLY A 34 -3.55 10.55 6.18
C GLY A 34 -2.33 10.19 7.04
N ASP A 35 -2.35 9.06 7.75
CA ASP A 35 -1.18 8.60 8.52
C ASP A 35 0.00 8.26 7.60
N VAL A 36 1.20 8.29 8.18
CA VAL A 36 2.43 7.87 7.52
C VAL A 36 2.97 6.63 8.23
N ILE A 37 3.13 5.54 7.48
CA ILE A 37 3.77 4.31 7.94
C ILE A 37 5.16 4.24 7.30
N ARG A 38 6.20 4.20 8.12
CA ARG A 38 7.59 4.12 7.66
C ARG A 38 8.22 2.78 8.01
N GLY A 39 8.91 2.17 7.05
CA GLY A 39 9.69 0.96 7.29
C GLY A 39 10.42 0.45 6.05
N SER A 40 11.09 -0.69 6.19
CA SER A 40 11.71 -1.42 5.08
C SER A 40 10.86 -2.63 4.66
N ILE A 41 10.89 -2.95 3.37
CA ILE A 41 10.23 -4.14 2.80
C ILE A 41 11.18 -4.71 1.75
N SER A 42 11.76 -5.89 1.95
CA SER A 42 12.69 -6.47 0.96
C SER A 42 12.00 -7.25 -0.16
N ASP A 43 10.84 -7.84 0.15
CA ASP A 43 10.06 -8.68 -0.75
C ASP A 43 9.19 -7.84 -1.70
N SER A 44 9.36 -8.06 -3.00
CA SER A 44 8.72 -7.26 -4.04
C SER A 44 7.23 -7.54 -4.20
N ASP A 45 6.79 -8.75 -3.87
CA ASP A 45 5.38 -9.13 -3.90
C ASP A 45 4.63 -8.53 -2.71
N ARG A 46 5.21 -8.63 -1.52
CA ARG A 46 4.69 -7.97 -0.31
C ARG A 46 4.67 -6.47 -0.44
N PHE A 47 5.68 -5.89 -1.06
CA PHE A 47 5.71 -4.45 -1.31
C PHE A 47 4.48 -3.97 -2.10
N VAL A 48 4.10 -4.68 -3.17
CA VAL A 48 2.89 -4.34 -3.93
C VAL A 48 1.64 -4.46 -3.06
N GLU A 49 1.53 -5.50 -2.23
CA GLU A 49 0.40 -5.67 -1.31
C GLU A 49 0.30 -4.54 -0.28
N TRP A 50 1.43 -4.09 0.26
CA TRP A 50 1.52 -2.94 1.16
C TRP A 50 1.10 -1.64 0.48
N VAL A 51 1.55 -1.41 -0.76
CA VAL A 51 1.13 -0.24 -1.57
C VAL A 51 -0.37 -0.28 -1.85
N MET A 52 -0.92 -1.47 -2.16
CA MET A 52 -2.36 -1.66 -2.33
C MET A 52 -3.12 -1.38 -1.02
N ALA A 53 -2.63 -1.85 0.12
CA ALA A 53 -3.25 -1.58 1.42
C ALA A 53 -3.22 -0.07 1.77
N ALA A 54 -2.08 0.58 1.55
CA ALA A 54 -1.92 2.02 1.77
C ALA A 54 -2.86 2.84 0.86
N SER A 55 -2.97 2.42 -0.41
CA SER A 55 -3.90 2.99 -1.38
C SER A 55 -5.36 2.87 -0.93
N ALA A 56 -5.75 1.73 -0.34
CA ALA A 56 -7.12 1.51 0.13
C ALA A 56 -7.51 2.36 1.34
N LEU A 57 -6.53 2.77 2.17
CA LEU A 57 -6.74 3.59 3.36
C LEU A 57 -6.45 5.07 3.13
N SER A 58 -5.92 5.45 1.97
CA SER A 58 -5.37 6.78 1.74
C SER A 58 -4.42 7.21 2.87
N ILE A 59 -3.36 6.41 3.04
CA ILE A 59 -2.22 6.67 3.92
C ILE A 59 -0.94 6.70 3.09
N THR A 60 0.15 7.24 3.65
CA THR A 60 1.45 7.24 3.01
C THR A 60 2.33 6.09 3.54
N LEU A 61 2.70 5.17 2.66
CA LEU A 61 3.75 4.19 2.90
C LEU A 61 5.11 4.80 2.54
N GLU A 62 5.96 5.05 3.52
CA GLU A 62 7.33 5.56 3.32
C GLU A 62 8.34 4.41 3.42
N ILE A 63 8.98 4.09 2.30
CA ILE A 63 10.02 3.05 2.26
C ILE A 63 11.39 3.66 2.49
N ASP A 64 12.04 3.18 3.54
CA ASP A 64 13.41 3.53 3.90
C ASP A 64 14.19 2.24 4.19
N PRO A 65 15.21 1.89 3.38
CA PRO A 65 16.03 0.69 3.59
C PRO A 65 16.74 0.64 4.95
N ALA A 66 16.99 1.79 5.59
CA ALA A 66 17.62 1.85 6.91
C ALA A 66 16.61 1.73 8.07
N ALA A 67 15.30 1.81 7.79
CA ALA A 67 14.27 1.65 8.79
C ALA A 67 14.03 0.17 9.15
N ARG A 68 13.38 -0.06 10.30
CA ARG A 68 13.00 -1.41 10.72
C ARG A 68 12.07 -2.05 9.68
N PRO A 69 12.17 -3.38 9.45
CA PRO A 69 11.23 -4.07 8.57
C PRO A 69 9.80 -3.87 9.05
N LEU A 70 8.89 -3.61 8.11
CA LEU A 70 7.46 -3.58 8.43
C LEU A 70 7.03 -4.98 8.89
N LYS A 71 6.37 -5.01 10.05
CA LYS A 71 5.74 -6.23 10.53
C LYS A 71 4.39 -6.36 9.85
N GLU A 72 4.11 -7.53 9.32
CA GLU A 72 2.75 -7.84 8.85
C GLU A 72 1.79 -7.76 10.06
N PRO A 73 0.72 -6.97 9.96
CA PRO A 73 -0.32 -6.96 10.98
C PRO A 73 -0.94 -8.36 11.12
N GLU A 74 -1.36 -8.72 12.34
CA GLU A 74 -2.11 -9.95 12.55
C GLU A 74 -3.43 -9.88 11.76
N ALA A 75 -3.69 -10.93 10.99
CA ALA A 75 -4.74 -10.97 10.00
C ALA A 75 -6.09 -11.32 10.63
N GLU A 76 -7.08 -10.44 10.51
CA GLU A 76 -8.49 -10.84 10.57
C GLU A 76 -9.13 -10.65 9.19
N SER A 77 -9.41 -11.78 8.54
CA SER A 77 -9.75 -11.83 7.11
C SER A 77 -11.16 -11.38 6.76
N ASP A 78 -12.06 -11.33 7.73
CA ASP A 78 -13.50 -11.30 7.45
C ASP A 78 -14.15 -9.92 7.68
N LEU A 79 -13.36 -8.94 8.13
CA LEU A 79 -13.84 -7.57 8.34
C LEU A 79 -13.83 -6.77 7.04
N PHE A 80 -14.99 -6.18 6.71
CA PHE A 80 -15.13 -5.26 5.61
C PHE A 80 -14.90 -3.82 6.09
N TYR A 81 -13.75 -3.26 5.74
CA TYR A 81 -13.49 -1.82 5.89
C TYR A 81 -13.69 -1.10 4.55
N PRO A 82 -14.36 0.08 4.55
CA PRO A 82 -14.58 0.85 3.34
C PRO A 82 -13.25 1.36 2.77
N ILE A 83 -13.18 1.42 1.44
CA ILE A 83 -12.05 2.04 0.74
C ILE A 83 -12.15 3.55 0.92
N GLN A 84 -11.04 4.17 1.27
CA GLN A 84 -10.90 5.61 1.42
C GLN A 84 -10.10 6.16 0.26
N TYR A 85 -10.56 7.29 -0.30
CA TYR A 85 -9.87 8.00 -1.36
C TYR A 85 -9.69 9.46 -0.98
N ASP A 86 -8.43 9.90 -0.91
CA ASP A 86 -8.05 11.31 -0.91
C ASP A 86 -6.95 11.54 -1.95
N LYS A 87 -7.18 12.52 -2.84
CA LYS A 87 -6.24 12.91 -3.89
C LYS A 87 -5.03 13.68 -3.34
N ASN A 88 -5.12 14.22 -2.13
CA ASN A 88 -4.08 15.05 -1.52
C ASN A 88 -3.10 14.22 -0.68
N VAL A 89 -3.43 12.97 -0.38
CA VAL A 89 -2.54 12.06 0.36
C VAL A 89 -1.72 11.24 -0.64
N PRO A 90 -0.38 11.37 -0.66
CA PRO A 90 0.47 10.48 -1.42
C PRO A 90 0.40 9.08 -0.82
N VAL A 91 0.34 8.05 -1.68
CA VAL A 91 0.20 6.66 -1.23
C VAL A 91 1.55 6.05 -0.89
N LEU A 92 2.57 6.37 -1.67
CA LEU A 92 3.90 5.79 -1.55
C LEU A 92 4.94 6.90 -1.58
N LYS A 93 5.96 6.78 -0.73
CA LYS A 93 7.15 7.63 -0.75
C LYS A 93 8.40 6.75 -0.71
N ILE A 94 9.27 6.90 -1.70
CA ILE A 94 10.55 6.19 -1.78
C ILE A 94 11.62 7.21 -2.16
N ARG A 95 12.74 7.26 -1.41
CA ARG A 95 13.86 8.17 -1.68
C ARG A 95 13.46 9.65 -1.82
N GLY A 96 12.45 10.08 -1.07
CA GLY A 96 11.93 11.46 -1.13
C GLY A 96 10.95 11.73 -2.28
N THR A 97 10.81 10.82 -3.25
CA THR A 97 9.79 10.91 -4.30
C THR A 97 8.47 10.40 -3.79
N SER A 98 7.39 11.16 -4.01
CA SER A 98 6.02 10.79 -3.63
C SER A 98 5.23 10.35 -4.85
N TYR A 99 4.41 9.31 -4.69
CA TYR A 99 3.56 8.75 -5.72
C TYR A 99 2.10 8.78 -5.27
N SER A 100 1.26 9.39 -6.09
CA SER A 100 -0.19 9.47 -5.90
C SER A 100 -0.90 8.20 -6.38
N GLN A 101 -2.20 8.09 -6.11
CA GLN A 101 -3.06 7.04 -6.66
C GLN A 101 -2.97 6.93 -8.19
N ASN A 102 -2.85 8.07 -8.88
CA ASN A 102 -2.77 8.11 -10.35
C ASN A 102 -1.44 7.59 -10.86
N ASP A 103 -0.35 7.99 -10.22
CA ASP A 103 1.00 7.57 -10.61
C ASP A 103 1.11 6.05 -10.49
N LEU A 104 0.63 5.48 -9.38
CA LEU A 104 0.62 4.04 -9.17
C LEU A 104 -0.28 3.30 -10.18
N CYS A 105 -1.46 3.84 -10.50
CA CYS A 105 -2.32 3.29 -11.54
C CYS A 105 -1.65 3.31 -12.93
N ALA A 106 -0.91 4.38 -13.24
CA ALA A 106 -0.19 4.51 -14.51
C ALA A 106 0.99 3.54 -14.61
N LEU A 107 1.75 3.37 -13.51
CA LEU A 107 2.85 2.42 -13.40
C LEU A 107 2.38 0.96 -13.46
N ARG A 108 1.17 0.68 -12.98
CA ARG A 108 0.60 -0.68 -12.84
C ARG A 108 1.46 -1.54 -11.90
N GLU A 109 1.07 -2.81 -11.73
CA GLU A 109 1.76 -3.75 -10.85
C GLU A 109 3.28 -3.79 -11.07
N GLU A 110 3.70 -3.96 -12.33
CA GLU A 110 5.11 -4.15 -12.67
C GLU A 110 5.93 -2.89 -12.43
N GLY A 111 5.42 -1.72 -12.83
CA GLY A 111 6.10 -0.44 -12.58
C GLY A 111 6.21 -0.14 -11.09
N VAL A 112 5.16 -0.45 -10.31
CA VAL A 112 5.23 -0.34 -8.84
C VAL A 112 6.31 -1.28 -8.31
N ARG A 113 6.31 -2.56 -8.69
CA ARG A 113 7.33 -3.53 -8.24
C ARG A 113 8.76 -3.03 -8.48
N GLN A 114 9.02 -2.46 -9.66
CA GLN A 114 10.33 -1.92 -10.04
C GLN A 114 10.78 -0.71 -9.21
N LEU A 115 9.86 0.06 -8.61
CA LEU A 115 10.22 1.16 -7.69
C LEU A 115 11.01 0.66 -6.48
N LEU A 116 10.74 -0.59 -6.04
CA LEU A 116 11.47 -1.19 -4.93
C LEU A 116 12.89 -1.62 -5.32
N GLU A 117 13.10 -1.99 -6.58
CA GLU A 117 14.41 -2.43 -7.09
C GLU A 117 15.36 -1.25 -7.33
N GLN A 118 14.80 -0.07 -7.54
CA GLN A 118 15.53 1.19 -7.78
C GLN A 118 15.88 1.95 -6.49
N ARG A 119 15.71 1.31 -5.32
CA ARG A 119 15.89 1.90 -3.97
C ARG A 119 17.33 1.99 -3.49
#